data_AF-A0A8J8K5W4-F1
#
_entry.id   AF-A0A8J8K5W4-F1
#
_cell.length_a   1.000
_cell.length_b   1.000
_cell.length_c   1.000
_cell.angle_alpha   90.00
_cell.angle_beta   90.00
_cell.angle_gamma   90.00
#
_symmetry.space_group_name_H-M   'P 1'
#
loop_
_entity.id
_entity.type
_entity.pdbx_description
1 polymer ?
#
loop_
_entity_poly.entity_id
_entity_poly.type
_entity_poly.pdbx_seq_one_letter_code
_entity_poly.pdbx_strand_id
1 'polypeptide(L)' 'MTTENKTKISYEDKIKRISEIVEMLETSEVPLEENITLVKEGAKLTKECKDYLEEAELIINKIVDGKELDFE' A
#
# COMPACT_ATOMS: atom_id res chain seq x y z
N MET A 1 1.41 17.97 -18.41
CA MET A 1 1.21 16.74 -19.21
C MET A 1 2.52 15.98 -19.24
N THR A 2 2.65 14.95 -18.43
CA THR A 2 3.73 13.94 -18.34
C THR A 2 3.31 13.06 -17.16
N THR A 3 3.29 11.73 -17.17
CA THR A 3 3.63 10.71 -18.15
C THR A 3 3.02 9.41 -17.59
N GLU A 4 2.71 8.48 -18.49
CA GLU A 4 1.92 7.29 -18.25
C GLU A 4 2.60 6.30 -17.28
N ASN A 5 1.87 5.86 -16.24
CA ASN A 5 2.01 4.49 -15.74
C ASN A 5 0.69 3.99 -15.14
N LYS A 6 -0.23 3.59 -16.01
CA LYS A 6 -1.61 3.19 -15.68
C LYS A 6 -1.74 1.78 -15.10
N THR A 7 -0.67 1.22 -14.52
CA THR A 7 -0.64 -0.21 -14.10
C THR A 7 -0.29 -0.46 -12.63
N LYS A 8 0.11 0.55 -11.84
CA LYS A 8 0.29 0.42 -10.38
C LYS A 8 -0.61 1.42 -9.64
N ILE A 9 -1.40 0.90 -8.71
CA ILE A 9 -2.21 1.69 -7.78
C ILE A 9 -1.26 2.54 -6.91
N SER A 10 -1.56 3.83 -6.72
CA SER A 10 -0.74 4.74 -5.89
C SER A 10 -0.79 4.36 -4.41
N TYR A 11 0.13 4.89 -3.59
CA TYR A 11 0.12 4.64 -2.15
C TYR A 11 -1.19 5.15 -1.52
N GLU A 12 -1.61 6.35 -1.90
CA GLU A 12 -2.83 7.00 -1.45
C GLU A 12 -4.07 6.18 -1.83
N ASP A 13 -4.11 5.66 -3.05
CA ASP A 13 -5.20 4.80 -3.51
C ASP A 13 -5.24 3.46 -2.75
N LYS A 14 -4.09 2.88 -2.41
CA LYS A 14 -4.03 1.67 -1.57
C LYS A 14 -4.58 1.92 -0.18
N ILE A 15 -4.20 3.04 0.44
CA ILE A 15 -4.73 3.45 1.75
C ILE A 15 -6.24 3.67 1.68
N LYS A 16 -6.72 4.38 0.64
CA LYS A 16 -8.15 4.57 0.42
C LYS A 16 -8.89 3.23 0.29
N ARG A 17 -8.35 2.30 -0.49
CA ARG A 17 -8.93 0.98 -0.69
C ARG A 17 -8.96 0.16 0.61
N ILE A 18 -7.92 0.23 1.44
CA ILE A 18 -7.91 -0.41 2.75
C ILE A 18 -9.04 0.13 3.63
N SER A 19 -9.26 1.45 3.66
CA SER A 19 -10.37 2.05 4.41
C SER A 19 -11.74 1.58 3.92
N GLU A 20 -11.94 1.51 2.60
CA GLU A 20 -13.17 0.95 2.01
C GLU A 20 -13.38 -0.51 2.41
N ILE A 21 -12.30 -1.31 2.43
CA ILE A 21 -12.35 -2.71 2.87
C ILE A 21 -12.79 -2.79 4.33
N VAL A 22 -12.24 -1.95 5.21
CA VAL A 22 -12.64 -1.93 6.63
C VAL A 22 -14.12 -1.60 6.77
N GLU A 23 -14.61 -0.57 6.07
CA GLU A 23 -16.03 -0.19 6.09
C GLU A 23 -16.95 -1.32 5.59
N MET A 24 -16.54 -2.04 4.54
CA MET A 24 -17.26 -3.21 4.05
C MET A 24 -17.22 -4.39 5.04
N LEU A 25 -16.12 -4.61 5.75
CA LEU A 25 -16.02 -5.67 6.76
C LEU A 25 -16.84 -5.37 8.03
N GLU A 26 -17.05 -4.09 8.35
CA GLU A 26 -17.87 -3.67 9.49
C GLU A 26 -19.38 -3.78 9.20
N THR A 27 -19.76 -3.72 7.93
CA THR A 27 -21.15 -3.95 7.52
C THR A 27 -21.46 -5.45 7.63
N SER A 28 -22.33 -5.82 8.58
CA SER A 28 -22.66 -7.22 8.93
C SER A 28 -23.45 -7.99 7.85
N GLU A 29 -23.52 -7.47 6.62
CA GLU A 29 -24.29 -8.03 5.51
C GLU A 29 -23.41 -8.70 4.44
N VAL A 30 -22.08 -8.68 4.59
CA VAL A 30 -21.17 -9.29 3.61
C VAL A 30 -21.13 -10.81 3.78
N PRO A 31 -21.39 -11.61 2.72
CA PRO A 31 -21.25 -13.06 2.74
C PRO A 31 -19.86 -13.52 3.19
N LEU A 32 -19.77 -14.69 3.83
CA LEU A 32 -18.50 -15.20 4.36
C LEU A 32 -17.41 -15.33 3.30
N GLU A 33 -17.72 -15.82 2.10
CA GLU A 33 -16.75 -15.91 1.00
C GLU A 33 -16.18 -14.54 0.59
N GLU A 34 -17.02 -13.51 0.63
CA GLU A 34 -16.64 -12.14 0.27
C GLU A 34 -15.79 -11.51 1.37
N ASN A 35 -16.12 -11.74 2.64
CA ASN A 35 -15.28 -11.34 3.78
C ASN A 35 -13.86 -11.92 3.68
N ILE A 36 -13.72 -13.19 3.33
CA ILE A 36 -12.39 -13.82 3.14
C ILE A 36 -11.61 -13.14 2.02
N THR A 37 -12.31 -12.74 0.95
CA THR A 37 -11.69 -12.06 -0.20
C THR A 37 -11.22 -10.66 0.18
N LEU A 38 -12.08 -9.89 0.85
CA LEU A 38 -11.78 -8.55 1.35
C LEU A 38 -10.60 -8.54 2.33
N VAL A 39 -10.56 -9.48 3.28
CA VAL A 39 -9.44 -9.61 4.22
C VAL A 39 -8.13 -9.93 3.50
N LYS A 40 -8.14 -10.83 2.50
CA LYS A 40 -6.94 -11.14 1.71
C LYS A 40 -6.45 -9.92 0.92
N GLU A 41 -7.37 -9.17 0.33
CA GLU A 41 -7.06 -7.94 -0.38
C GLU A 41 -6.44 -6.91 0.57
N GLY A 42 -7.08 -6.65 1.71
CA GLY A 42 -6.60 -5.70 2.73
C GLY A 42 -5.23 -6.06 3.28
N ALA A 43 -4.99 -7.35 3.54
CA ALA A 43 -3.68 -7.84 3.98
C ALA A 43 -2.59 -7.64 2.92
N LYS A 44 -2.91 -7.89 1.64
CA LYS A 44 -1.98 -7.65 0.53
C LYS A 44 -1.64 -6.16 0.41
N LEU A 45 -2.65 -5.28 0.40
CA LEU A 45 -2.45 -3.84 0.29
C LEU A 45 -1.64 -3.29 1.47
N THR A 46 -1.94 -3.75 2.69
CA THR A 46 -1.21 -3.37 3.90
C THR A 46 0.27 -3.74 3.80
N LYS A 47 0.57 -4.95 3.31
CA LYS A 47 1.94 -5.39 3.06
C LYS A 47 2.64 -4.48 2.06
N GLU A 48 2.01 -4.19 0.93
CA GLU A 48 2.61 -3.33 -0.09
C GLU A 48 2.87 -1.89 0.42
N CYS A 49 1.99 -1.34 1.26
CA CYS A 49 2.21 -0.05 1.90
C CYS A 49 3.39 -0.11 2.87
N LYS A 50 3.50 -1.18 3.65
CA LYS A 50 4.63 -1.39 4.57
C LYS A 50 5.95 -1.48 3.81
N ASP A 51 6.01 -2.29 2.75
CA ASP A 51 7.21 -2.46 1.93
C ASP A 51 7.66 -1.12 1.32
N TYR A 52 6.71 -0.29 0.86
CA TYR A 52 6.99 1.05 0.36
C TYR A 52 7.57 1.98 1.43
N LEU A 53 7.03 1.94 2.65
CA LEU A 53 7.54 2.75 3.76
C LEU A 53 8.94 2.31 4.21
N GLU A 54 9.20 1.00 4.24
CA GLU A 54 10.53 0.46 4.57
C GLU A 54 11.59 0.90 3.53
N GLU A 55 11.24 0.90 2.24
CA GLU A 55 12.11 1.40 1.18
C GLU A 55 12.37 2.91 1.34
N ALA A 56 11.32 3.69 1.60
CA ALA A 56 11.45 5.12 1.82
C ALA A 56 12.31 5.45 3.05
N GLU A 57 12.11 4.73 4.16
CA GLU A 57 12.91 4.87 5.38
C GLU A 57 14.39 4.54 5.11
N LEU A 58 14.66 3.48 4.36
CA LEU A 58 16.03 3.09 4.00
C LEU A 58 16.73 4.17 3.17
N ILE A 59 16.02 4.82 2.24
CA ILE A 59 16.53 5.95 1.47
C ILE A 59 16.84 7.13 2.40
N ILE A 60 15.90 7.50 3.28
CA ILE A 60 16.08 8.60 4.23
C ILE A 60 17.29 8.35 5.14
N ASN A 61 17.41 7.15 5.70
CA ASN A 61 18.51 6.79 6.58
C ASN A 61 19.87 6.89 5.87
N LYS A 62 19.96 6.48 4.59
CA LYS A 62 21.20 6.65 3.81
C LYS A 62 21.58 8.12 3.62
N ILE A 63 20.60 9.00 3.37
CA ILE A 63 20.82 10.45 3.25
C ILE A 63 21.31 11.03 4.58
N VAL A 64 20.64 10.69 5.68
CA VAL A 64 20.94 11.22 7.02
C VAL A 64 22.31 10.75 7.52
N ASP A 65 22.68 9.50 7.25
CA ASP A 65 23.98 8.93 7.60
C ASP A 65 25.14 9.44 6.73
N GLY A 66 24.86 10.30 5.74
CA GLY A 66 25.87 10.84 4.82
C GLY A 66 26.52 9.80 3.92
N LYS A 67 25.88 8.64 3.72
CA LYS A 67 26.33 7.62 2.76
C LYS A 67 25.85 8.03 1.37
N GLU A 68 26.78 8.04 0.40
CA GLU A 68 26.42 8.23 -1.01
C GLU A 68 25.33 7.23 -1.41
N LEU A 69 24.21 7.77 -1.88
CA LEU A 69 23.17 6.98 -2.52
C LEU A 69 23.63 6.68 -3.94
N ASP A 70 23.98 5.43 -4.20
CA ASP A 70 24.16 4.91 -5.55
C ASP A 70 22.76 4.81 -6.19
N PHE A 71 22.36 5.85 -6.92
CA PHE A 71 21.16 5.83 -7.74
C PHE A 71 21.54 5.21 -9.09
N GLU A 72 21.40 3.89 -9.22
CA GLU A 72 21.35 3.21 -10.54
C GLU A 72 19.99 3.38 -11.23
#